data_AF-A0A5P9C9R4-F1
#
_entry.id   AF-A0A5P9C9R4-F1
#
_cell.length_a   1.000
_cell.length_b   1.000
_cell.length_c   1.000
_cell.angle_alpha   90.00
_cell.angle_beta   90.00
_cell.angle_gamma   90.00
#
_symmetry.space_group_name_H-M   'P 1'
#
loop_
_entity.id
_entity.type
_entity.pdbx_description
1 polymer ?
#
loop_
_entity_poly.entity_id
_entity_poly.type
_entity_poly.pdbx_seq_one_letter_code
_entity_poly.pdbx_strand_id
1 'polypeptide(L)' 'MAVTCLQLGYLNTQDGLHTPLEQAAQNGEGQLIALHDVVALVRTLLGLSAASYVRELVLPAIADERF' A
#
# COMPACT_ATOMS: atom_id res chain seq x y z
N MET A 1 -20.00 9.47 -9.01
CA MET A 1 -19.01 8.38 -9.14
C MET A 1 -17.71 8.87 -8.53
N ALA A 2 -17.22 8.22 -7.49
CA ALA A 2 -15.90 8.50 -6.94
C ALA A 2 -14.91 7.48 -7.51
N VAL A 3 -13.79 7.95 -8.05
CA VAL A 3 -12.69 7.12 -8.52
C VAL A 3 -11.47 7.51 -7.70
N THR A 4 -10.80 6.52 -7.12
CA THR A 4 -9.54 6.71 -6.40
C THR A 4 -8.41 6.14 -7.23
N CYS A 5 -7.41 6.96 -7.54
CA CYS A 5 -6.18 6.51 -8.16
C CYS A 5 -5.18 6.11 -7.06
N LEU A 6 -4.66 4.88 -7.11
CA LEU A 6 -3.60 4.41 -6.23
C LEU A 6 -2.29 4.41 -6.99
N GLN A 7 -1.35 5.26 -6.55
CA GLN A 7 0.00 5.32 -7.09
C GLN A 7 0.96 4.64 -6.11
N LEU A 8 1.28 3.38 -6.40
CA LEU A 8 2.18 2.60 -5.56
C LEU A 8 3.61 2.70 -6.11
N GLY A 9 4.58 2.82 -5.20
CA GLY A 9 5.98 2.52 -5.49
C GLY A 9 6.19 1.02 -5.78
N TYR A 10 7.44 0.57 -5.70
CA TYR A 10 7.74 -0.83 -5.98
C TYR A 10 7.07 -1.75 -4.95
N LEU A 11 6.22 -2.66 -5.43
CA LEU A 11 5.44 -3.58 -4.61
C LEU A 11 6.15 -4.92 -4.49
N ASN A 12 6.24 -5.47 -3.30
CA ASN A 12 6.63 -6.86 -3.09
C ASN A 12 5.49 -7.78 -3.56
N THR A 13 5.69 -8.42 -4.71
CA THR A 13 4.76 -9.39 -5.31
C THR A 13 5.17 -10.84 -5.07
N GLN A 14 6.32 -11.08 -4.44
CA GLN A 14 6.83 -12.41 -4.13
C GLN A 14 6.22 -12.95 -2.85
N ASP A 15 6.03 -12.08 -1.86
CA ASP A 15 5.38 -12.42 -0.60
C ASP A 15 3.87 -12.15 -0.67
N GLY A 16 3.09 -13.23 -0.73
CA GLY A 16 1.63 -13.14 -0.66
C GLY A 16 1.14 -12.81 0.75
N LEU A 17 -0.19 -12.60 0.89
CA LEU A 17 -0.84 -12.34 2.19
C LEU A 17 -0.79 -13.50 3.20
N HIS A 18 -0.22 -14.64 2.80
CA HIS A 18 0.04 -15.77 3.70
C HIS A 18 1.40 -15.65 4.39
N THR A 19 2.33 -14.87 3.83
CA THR A 19 3.60 -14.52 4.48
C THR A 19 3.32 -13.50 5.58
N PRO A 20 3.83 -13.66 6.81
CA PRO A 20 3.67 -12.65 7.84
C PRO A 20 4.20 -11.27 7.41
N LEU A 21 3.50 -10.18 7.79
CA LEU A 21 3.88 -8.81 7.43
C LEU A 21 5.34 -8.50 7.79
N GLU A 22 5.79 -8.88 8.99
CA GLU A 22 7.17 -8.64 9.42
C GLU A 22 8.19 -9.30 8.50
N GLN A 23 7.91 -10.53 8.05
CA GLN A 23 8.77 -11.24 7.11
C GLN A 23 8.76 -10.59 5.72
N ALA A 24 7.57 -10.22 5.21
CA ALA A 24 7.44 -9.55 3.92
C ALA A 24 8.13 -8.16 3.91
N ALA A 25 8.10 -7.45 5.03
CA ALA A 25 8.77 -6.17 5.22
C ALA A 25 10.30 -6.33 5.28
N GLN A 26 10.78 -7.36 5.99
CA GLN A 26 12.21 -7.71 6.02
C GLN A 26 12.73 -8.08 4.62
N ASN A 27 12.00 -8.92 3.89
CA ASN A 27 12.36 -9.33 2.52
C ASN A 27 12.39 -8.15 1.54
N GLY A 28 11.56 -7.13 1.78
CA GLY A 28 11.52 -5.92 0.97
C GLY A 28 12.65 -4.93 1.26
N GLU A 29 13.40 -5.12 2.35
CA GLU A 29 14.52 -4.26 2.78
C GLU A 29 14.19 -2.75 2.79
N GLY A 30 12.91 -2.42 3.00
CA GLY A 30 12.39 -1.06 2.92
C GLY A 30 12.31 -0.45 1.51
N GLN A 31 12.82 -1.13 0.49
CA GLN A 31 12.75 -0.72 -0.92
C GLN A 31 11.45 -1.17 -1.61
N LEU A 32 10.79 -2.18 -1.04
CA LEU A 32 9.51 -2.68 -1.52
C LEU A 32 8.40 -2.44 -0.49
N ILE A 33 7.24 -2.05 -0.99
CA ILE A 33 6.00 -1.94 -0.23
C ILE A 33 5.47 -3.36 0.00
N ALA A 34 5.08 -3.70 1.23
CA ALA A 34 4.44 -4.98 1.48
C ALA A 34 2.99 -4.98 0.97
N LEU A 35 2.55 -6.09 0.36
CA LEU A 35 1.16 -6.23 -0.10
C LEU A 35 0.13 -5.99 1.02
N HIS A 36 0.50 -6.34 2.25
CA HIS A 36 -0.27 -6.10 3.47
C HIS A 36 -0.64 -4.62 3.66
N ASP A 37 0.31 -3.71 3.44
CA ASP A 37 0.09 -2.27 3.60
C ASP A 37 -0.91 -1.75 2.58
N VAL A 38 -0.80 -2.22 1.33
CA VAL A 38 -1.76 -1.90 0.25
C VAL A 38 -3.16 -2.38 0.61
N VAL A 39 -3.30 -3.61 1.11
CA VAL A 39 -4.61 -4.16 1.50
C VAL A 39 -5.20 -3.41 2.70
N ALA A 40 -4.39 -3.10 3.72
CA ALA A 40 -4.82 -2.32 4.87
C ALA A 40 -5.28 -0.92 4.46
N LEU A 41 -4.57 -0.29 3.52
CA LEU A 41 -4.93 0.99 2.97
C LEU A 41 -6.25 0.92 2.19
N VAL A 42 -6.40 -0.02 1.28
CA VAL A 42 -7.64 -0.21 0.52
C VAL A 42 -8.83 -0.45 1.46
N ARG A 43 -8.65 -1.25 2.52
CA ARG A 43 -9.68 -1.44 3.55
C ARG A 43 -10.05 -0.14 4.23
N THR A 44 -9.06 0.69 4.57
CA THR A 44 -9.29 2.02 5.15
C THR A 44 -10.09 2.91 4.21
N LEU A 45 -9.73 2.95 2.92
CA LEU A 45 -10.43 3.74 1.90
C LEU A 45 -11.87 3.29 1.72
N LEU A 46 -12.13 1.98 1.74
CA LEU A 46 -13.48 1.42 1.67
C LEU A 46 -14.30 1.67 2.95
N GLY A 47 -13.65 1.94 4.07
CA GLY A 47 -14.29 2.31 5.35
C GLY A 47 -14.68 3.77 5.46
N LEU A 48 -14.33 4.61 4.48
CA LEU A 48 -14.69 6.03 4.48
C LEU A 48 -16.21 6.22 4.35
N SER A 49 -16.72 7.29 4.96
CA SER A 49 -18.14 7.65 4.82
C SER A 49 -18.47 7.97 3.37
N ALA A 50 -19.74 7.82 2.98
CA ALA A 50 -20.19 8.16 1.62
C ALA A 50 -20.04 9.65 1.26
N ALA A 51 -19.84 10.53 2.25
CA ALA A 51 -19.55 11.95 2.06
C ALA A 51 -18.06 12.24 1.82
N SER A 52 -17.20 11.21 1.93
CA SER A 52 -15.76 11.32 1.82
C SER A 52 -15.29 10.56 0.58
N TYR A 53 -14.35 11.14 -0.15
CA TYR A 53 -13.65 10.43 -1.22
C TYR A 53 -12.19 10.86 -1.27
N VAL A 54 -11.33 9.92 -1.65
CA VAL A 54 -9.92 10.20 -1.92
C VAL A 54 -9.73 10.15 -3.42
N ARG A 55 -9.30 11.26 -4.02
CA ARG A 55 -9.03 11.32 -5.48
C ARG A 55 -7.80 10.50 -5.83
N GLU A 56 -6.74 10.65 -5.04
CA GLU A 56 -5.43 10.09 -5.32
C GLU A 56 -4.70 9.84 -4.01
N LEU A 57 -3.95 8.74 -3.97
CA LEU A 57 -3.06 8.39 -2.88
C LEU A 57 -1.77 7.83 -3.43
N VAL A 58 -0.65 8.38 -2.96
CA VAL A 58 0.71 7.93 -3.29
C VAL A 58 1.27 7.16 -2.09
N LEU A 59 1.71 5.93 -2.33
CA LEU A 59 2.35 5.09 -1.32
C LEU A 59 3.75 4.74 -1.84
N PRO A 60 4.80 5.47 -1.43
CA PRO A 60 6.17 5.11 -1.78
C PRO A 60 6.69 3.98 -0.88
N ALA A 61 7.81 3.37 -1.27
CA ALA A 61 8.54 2.50 -0.36
C ALA A 61 9.18 3.34 0.76
N ILE A 62 9.36 2.76 1.95
CA ILE A 62 9.83 3.50 3.12
C ILE A 62 11.27 4.03 2.97
N ALA A 63 12.08 3.38 2.14
CA ALA A 63 13.45 3.78 1.81
C ALA A 63 13.56 4.41 0.41
N ASP A 64 12.46 4.87 -0.19
CA ASP A 64 12.49 5.55 -1.49
C ASP A 64 13.10 6.96 -1.32
N GLU A 65 14.32 7.17 -1.84
CA GLU A 65 15.07 8.44 -1.73
C GLU A 65 14.41 9.62 -2.49
N ARG A 66 13.34 9.37 -3.26
CA ARG A 66 12.63 10.40 -4.02
C ARG A 66 11.56 11.13 -3.20
N PHE A 67 11.26 10.65 -1.99
CA PHE A 67 10.26 11.17 -1.07
C PHE A 67 10.86 11.43 0.32
#